data_AF-A0A139A9F8-F1
#
_entry.id   AF-A0A139A9F8-F1
#
_cell.length_a   1.000
_cell.length_b   1.000
_cell.length_c   1.000
_cell.angle_alpha   90.00
_cell.angle_beta   90.00
_cell.angle_gamma   90.00
#
_symmetry.space_group_name_H-M   'P 1'
#
loop_
_entity.id
_entity.type
_entity.pdbx_description
1 polymer ?
#
loop_
_entity_poly.entity_id
_entity_poly.type
_entity_poly.pdbx_seq_one_letter_code
_entity_poly.pdbx_strand_id
1 'polypeptide(L)'
;MGERIGTLMSLTFVVMKRPVVLMPFLAKIVEVIVKPLDPNIPNMRDSLLSSVTPALQDILKTYPAVKFQSSTQRLALGDNTGEVVVFDLKTGAPWQILEGTPKGRTVVSFSPDGKTIAHILPKMQQFVSGNRRPTCLG
;
A
#
# COMPACT_ATOMS: atom_id res chain seq x y z
N MET A 1 -23.26 3.27 -11.53
CA MET A 1 -22.54 3.29 -10.24
C MET A 1 -22.34 1.89 -9.65
N GLY A 2 -23.33 0.99 -9.72
CA GLY A 2 -23.25 -0.37 -9.16
C GLY A 2 -22.18 -1.30 -9.75
N GLU A 3 -21.88 -1.19 -11.06
CA GLU A 3 -20.89 -2.06 -11.72
C GLU A 3 -19.48 -1.89 -11.14
N ARG A 4 -19.05 -0.64 -10.89
CA ARG A 4 -17.71 -0.33 -10.35
C ARG A 4 -17.53 -0.85 -8.92
N ILE A 5 -18.58 -0.76 -8.10
CA ILE A 5 -18.59 -1.31 -6.74
C ILE A 5 -18.51 -2.84 -6.80
N GLY A 6 -19.28 -3.47 -7.69
CA GLY A 6 -19.22 -4.91 -7.93
C GLY A 6 -17.82 -5.39 -8.33
N THR A 7 -17.17 -4.71 -9.29
CA THR A 7 -15.80 -5.04 -9.70
C THR A 7 -14.81 -4.94 -8.55
N LEU A 8 -14.91 -3.88 -7.73
CA LEU A 8 -14.03 -3.66 -6.59
C LEU A 8 -14.22 -4.75 -5.52
N MET A 9 -15.47 -5.11 -5.22
CA MET A 9 -15.78 -6.17 -4.26
C MET A 9 -15.35 -7.56 -4.77
N SER A 10 -15.52 -7.85 -6.06
CA SER A 10 -15.00 -9.08 -6.66
C SER A 10 -13.47 -9.13 -6.61
N LEU A 11 -12.80 -8.02 -6.86
CA LEU A 11 -11.34 -7.92 -6.77
C LEU A 11 -10.86 -8.21 -5.34
N THR A 12 -11.46 -7.54 -4.34
CA THR A 12 -11.17 -7.76 -2.92
C THR A 12 -11.44 -9.21 -2.51
N PHE A 13 -12.53 -9.81 -2.99
CA PHE A 13 -12.87 -11.20 -2.70
C PHE A 13 -11.84 -12.19 -3.27
N VAL A 14 -11.38 -11.97 -4.50
CA VAL A 14 -10.33 -12.79 -5.13
C VAL A 14 -9.00 -12.68 -4.36
N VAL A 15 -8.65 -11.48 -3.91
CA VAL A 15 -7.48 -11.18 -3.08
C VAL A 15 -7.47 -11.94 -1.76
N MET A 16 -8.64 -12.13 -1.15
CA MET A 16 -8.78 -12.91 0.09
C MET A 16 -8.72 -14.43 -0.13
N LYS A 17 -9.12 -14.94 -1.30
CA LYS A 17 -9.21 -16.37 -1.58
C LYS A 17 -7.86 -17.04 -1.91
N ARG A 18 -6.91 -16.30 -2.50
CA ARG A 18 -5.59 -16.84 -2.91
C ARG A 18 -4.43 -15.89 -2.60
N PRO A 19 -4.15 -15.63 -1.32
CA PRO A 19 -3.22 -14.56 -0.94
C PRO A 19 -1.78 -14.78 -1.43
N VAL A 20 -1.28 -16.01 -1.43
CA VAL A 20 0.11 -16.33 -1.82
C VAL A 20 0.35 -16.06 -3.31
N VAL A 21 -0.63 -16.33 -4.17
CA VAL A 21 -0.51 -16.17 -5.63
C VAL A 21 -0.61 -14.69 -6.04
N LEU A 22 -1.33 -13.90 -5.25
CA LEU A 22 -1.63 -12.50 -5.57
C LEU A 22 -0.62 -11.51 -4.96
N MET A 23 0.32 -11.98 -4.13
CA MET A 23 1.39 -11.13 -3.57
C MET A 23 2.09 -10.23 -4.62
N PRO A 24 2.54 -10.74 -5.79
CA PRO A 24 3.21 -9.91 -6.79
C PRO A 24 2.31 -8.86 -7.45
N PHE A 25 0.99 -9.04 -7.37
CA PHE A 25 0.00 -8.13 -7.93
C PHE A 25 -0.61 -7.20 -6.88
N LEU A 26 -0.25 -7.38 -5.60
CA LEU A 26 -0.89 -6.73 -4.46
C LEU A 26 -0.83 -5.21 -4.57
N ALA A 27 0.33 -4.65 -4.95
CA ALA A 27 0.49 -3.21 -5.12
C ALA A 27 -0.50 -2.63 -6.15
N LYS A 28 -0.69 -3.32 -7.27
CA LYS A 28 -1.60 -2.91 -8.35
C LYS A 28 -3.07 -3.03 -7.94
N ILE A 29 -3.39 -4.06 -7.17
CA ILE A 29 -4.75 -4.25 -6.63
C ILE A 29 -5.05 -3.16 -5.60
N VAL A 30 -4.13 -2.90 -4.67
CA VAL A 30 -4.28 -1.83 -3.67
C VAL A 30 -4.39 -0.48 -4.35
N GLU A 31 -3.60 -0.20 -5.39
CA GLU A 31 -3.74 1.01 -6.21
C GLU A 31 -5.17 1.19 -6.72
N VAL A 32 -5.78 0.15 -7.29
CA VAL A 32 -7.18 0.20 -7.77
C VAL A 32 -8.16 0.45 -6.62
N ILE A 33 -7.89 -0.07 -5.42
CA ILE A 33 -8.74 0.11 -4.24
C ILE A 33 -8.62 1.52 -3.66
N VAL A 34 -7.42 2.12 -3.68
CA VAL A 34 -7.19 3.47 -3.12
C VAL A 34 -7.46 4.58 -4.13
N LYS A 35 -7.46 4.31 -5.43
CA LYS A 35 -7.72 5.29 -6.49
C LYS A 35 -9.07 6.02 -6.35
N PRO A 36 -10.18 5.38 -5.94
CA PRO A 36 -11.42 6.06 -5.59
C PRO A 36 -11.33 7.06 -4.43
N LEU A 37 -10.27 7.01 -3.63
CA LEU A 37 -10.01 7.97 -2.56
C LEU A 37 -9.39 9.27 -3.10
N ASP A 38 -8.99 9.34 -4.38
CA ASP A 38 -8.44 10.55 -4.98
C ASP A 38 -9.43 11.72 -4.87
N PRO A 39 -9.05 12.83 -4.19
CA PRO A 39 -9.93 13.97 -3.99
C PRO A 39 -10.27 14.71 -5.30
N ASN A 40 -9.52 14.48 -6.38
CA ASN A 40 -9.81 15.07 -7.68
C ASN A 40 -11.02 14.43 -8.39
N ILE A 41 -11.57 13.33 -7.85
CA ILE A 41 -12.75 12.64 -8.41
C ILE A 41 -13.85 12.53 -7.34
N PRO A 42 -14.50 13.65 -6.94
CA PRO A 42 -15.38 13.71 -5.77
C PRO A 42 -16.61 12.78 -5.88
N ASN A 43 -17.15 12.60 -7.09
CA ASN A 43 -18.35 11.79 -7.32
C ASN A 43 -18.16 10.29 -7.03
N MET A 44 -16.91 9.81 -6.90
CA MET A 44 -16.62 8.40 -6.59
C MET A 44 -16.38 8.17 -5.09
N ARG A 45 -15.83 9.16 -4.39
CA ARG A 45 -15.31 9.00 -3.03
C ARG A 45 -16.39 8.61 -2.03
N ASP A 46 -17.51 9.32 -1.99
CA ASP A 46 -18.53 9.13 -0.96
C ASP A 46 -19.26 7.77 -1.09
N SER A 47 -19.52 7.32 -2.31
CA SER A 47 -20.19 6.03 -2.55
C SER A 47 -19.26 4.83 -2.37
N LEU A 48 -17.96 4.99 -2.63
CA LEU A 48 -16.98 3.89 -2.55
C LEU A 48 -16.30 3.81 -1.17
N LEU A 49 -16.27 4.87 -0.37
CA LEU A 49 -15.68 4.89 0.98
C LEU A 49 -16.23 3.78 1.90
N SER A 50 -17.54 3.55 1.85
CA SER A 50 -18.22 2.49 2.62
C SER A 50 -17.78 1.08 2.23
N SER A 51 -17.27 0.89 1.00
CA SER A 51 -16.80 -0.39 0.47
C SER A 51 -15.26 -0.54 0.55
N VAL A 52 -14.53 0.55 0.34
CA VAL A 52 -13.06 0.60 0.37
C VAL A 52 -12.54 0.39 1.79
N THR A 53 -13.21 0.98 2.80
CA THR A 53 -12.75 0.87 4.19
C THR A 53 -12.74 -0.58 4.70
N PRO A 54 -13.82 -1.37 4.55
CA PRO A 54 -13.80 -2.80 4.87
C PRO A 54 -12.76 -3.57 4.05
N ALA A 55 -12.65 -3.30 2.74
CA ALA A 55 -11.70 -3.98 1.86
C ALA A 55 -10.24 -3.78 2.31
N LEU A 56 -9.86 -2.56 2.70
CA LEU A 56 -8.54 -2.28 3.24
C LEU A 56 -8.29 -2.99 4.57
N GLN A 57 -9.30 -3.07 5.45
CA GLN A 57 -9.19 -3.82 6.70
C GLN A 57 -9.00 -5.33 6.46
N ASP A 58 -9.68 -5.89 5.47
CA ASP A 58 -9.54 -7.29 5.11
C ASP A 58 -8.17 -7.60 4.51
N ILE A 59 -7.63 -6.68 3.69
CA ILE A 59 -6.25 -6.76 3.19
C ILE A 59 -5.25 -6.74 4.35
N LEU A 60 -5.42 -5.82 5.30
CA LEU A 60 -4.54 -5.74 6.48
C LEU A 60 -4.55 -7.01 7.33
N LYS A 61 -5.69 -7.69 7.43
CA LYS A 61 -5.81 -8.98 8.15
C LYS A 61 -5.21 -10.14 7.36
N THR A 62 -5.36 -10.12 6.03
CA THR A 62 -4.93 -11.21 5.16
C THR A 62 -3.42 -11.17 4.88
N TYR A 63 -2.84 -9.96 4.80
CA TYR A 63 -1.46 -9.74 4.39
C TYR A 63 -0.62 -9.15 5.54
N PRO A 64 0.15 -9.96 6.28
CA PRO A 64 1.00 -9.47 7.36
C PRO A 64 2.14 -8.55 6.90
N ALA A 65 2.48 -8.60 5.60
CA ALA A 65 3.44 -7.71 4.95
C ALA A 65 2.87 -6.32 4.61
N VAL A 66 1.58 -6.09 4.89
CA VAL A 66 0.91 -4.79 4.72
C VAL A 66 0.81 -4.12 6.08
N LYS A 67 1.24 -2.86 6.17
CA LYS A 67 1.08 -2.05 7.39
C LYS A 67 0.33 -0.78 7.08
N PHE A 68 -0.55 -0.41 7.99
CA PHE A 68 -1.27 0.85 7.95
C PHE A 68 -0.81 1.77 9.08
N GLN A 69 -0.72 3.05 8.77
CA GLN A 69 -0.46 4.12 9.72
C GLN A 69 -1.62 5.11 9.75
N SER A 70 -2.26 5.21 10.91
CA SER A 70 -3.43 6.06 11.13
C SER A 70 -3.13 7.57 11.15
N SER A 71 -1.98 7.98 11.69
CA SER A 71 -1.61 9.40 11.84
C SER A 71 -1.38 10.09 10.49
N THR A 72 -0.63 9.42 9.61
CA THR A 72 -0.29 9.93 8.28
C THR A 72 -1.25 9.46 7.20
N GLN A 73 -2.15 8.50 7.51
CA GLN A 73 -3.05 7.83 6.56
C GLN A 73 -2.27 7.16 5.42
N ARG A 74 -1.20 6.44 5.77
CA ARG A 74 -0.31 5.76 4.83
C ARG A 74 -0.44 4.25 4.92
N LEU A 75 -0.31 3.59 3.78
CA LEU A 75 -0.34 2.15 3.65
C LEU A 75 0.95 1.68 2.97
N ALA A 76 1.76 0.88 3.67
CA ALA A 76 2.99 0.30 3.11
C ALA A 76 2.76 -1.17 2.75
N LEU A 77 3.21 -1.55 1.56
CA LEU A 77 3.13 -2.89 1.00
C LEU A 77 4.54 -3.37 0.66
N GLY A 78 4.95 -4.53 1.16
CA GLY A 78 6.15 -5.22 0.66
C GLY A 78 5.79 -6.27 -0.39
N ASP A 79 6.57 -6.36 -1.46
CA ASP A 79 6.52 -7.46 -2.42
C ASP A 79 7.65 -8.49 -2.16
N ASN A 80 7.52 -9.66 -2.75
CA ASN A 80 8.52 -10.73 -2.78
C ASN A 80 9.75 -10.38 -3.63
N THR A 81 9.66 -9.34 -4.47
CA THR A 81 10.77 -8.81 -5.29
C THR A 81 11.72 -7.92 -4.49
N GLY A 82 11.37 -7.57 -3.25
CA GLY A 82 12.16 -6.67 -2.42
C GLY A 82 11.60 -5.24 -2.40
N GLU A 83 10.75 -4.88 -3.34
CA GLU A 83 10.18 -3.53 -3.44
C GLU A 83 9.16 -3.26 -2.33
N VAL A 84 9.15 -2.02 -1.82
CA VAL A 84 8.12 -1.52 -0.92
C VAL A 84 7.42 -0.34 -1.56
N VAL A 85 6.11 -0.46 -1.72
CA VAL A 85 5.27 0.64 -2.21
C VAL A 85 4.49 1.22 -1.05
N VAL A 86 4.54 2.54 -0.92
CA VAL A 86 3.83 3.29 0.12
C VAL A 86 2.76 4.14 -0.57
N PHE A 87 1.52 3.96 -0.19
CA PHE A 87 0.37 4.72 -0.68
C PHE A 87 -0.06 5.78 0.34
N ASP A 88 -0.41 6.96 -0.16
CA ASP A 88 -1.11 7.98 0.62
C ASP A 88 -2.62 7.84 0.36
N LEU A 89 -3.37 7.47 1.40
CA LEU A 89 -4.82 7.28 1.30
C LEU A 89 -5.59 8.60 1.19
N LYS A 90 -4.97 9.74 1.50
CA LYS A 90 -5.61 11.05 1.33
C LYS A 90 -5.72 11.43 -0.13
N THR A 91 -4.71 11.07 -0.93
CA THR A 91 -4.60 11.38 -2.36
C THR A 91 -4.95 10.20 -3.26
N GLY A 92 -5.03 8.98 -2.72
CA GLY A 92 -5.30 7.77 -3.50
C GLY A 92 -4.15 7.37 -4.45
N ALA A 93 -2.93 7.84 -4.16
CA ALA A 93 -1.78 7.73 -5.05
C ALA A 93 -0.54 7.13 -4.33
N PRO A 94 0.40 6.53 -5.08
CA PRO A 94 1.68 6.11 -4.52
C PRO A 94 2.46 7.34 -4.03
N TRP A 95 2.84 7.33 -2.75
CA TRP A 95 3.63 8.37 -2.10
C TRP A 95 5.13 8.14 -2.29
N GLN A 96 5.58 6.89 -2.13
CA GLN A 96 6.99 6.53 -2.25
C GLN A 96 7.12 5.07 -2.68
N ILE A 97 8.09 4.82 -3.57
CA ILE A 97 8.53 3.47 -3.91
C ILE A 97 9.95 3.35 -3.36
N LEU A 98 10.17 2.35 -2.50
CA LEU A 98 11.48 2.01 -1.98
C LEU A 98 11.96 0.78 -2.73
N GLU A 99 12.98 0.97 -3.55
CA GLU A 99 13.62 -0.13 -4.26
C GLU A 99 14.43 -0.97 -3.27
N GLY A 100 14.16 -2.27 -3.25
CA GLY A 100 14.93 -3.25 -2.50
C GLY A 100 15.86 -4.05 -3.40
N THR A 101 16.76 -4.83 -2.80
CA THR A 101 17.54 -5.81 -3.56
C THR A 101 16.71 -7.07 -3.85
N PRO A 102 16.86 -7.71 -5.03
CA PRO A 102 15.93 -8.73 -5.56
C PRO A 102 16.01 -10.10 -4.88
N LYS A 103 16.24 -10.17 -3.57
CA LYS A 103 16.39 -11.41 -2.84
C LYS A 103 15.72 -11.31 -1.48
N GLY A 104 14.42 -11.62 -1.39
CA GLY A 104 13.76 -11.98 -0.13
C GLY A 104 12.42 -11.29 0.13
N ARG A 105 11.61 -11.91 1.02
CA ARG A 105 10.35 -11.34 1.49
C ARG A 105 10.62 -10.06 2.29
N THR A 106 10.03 -8.95 1.86
CA THR A 106 10.11 -7.69 2.59
C THR A 106 9.02 -7.59 3.64
N VAL A 107 9.42 -7.35 4.89
CA VAL A 107 8.49 -6.99 5.98
C VAL A 107 8.67 -5.52 6.29
N VAL A 108 7.57 -4.78 6.36
CA VAL A 108 7.56 -3.33 6.62
C VAL A 108 7.04 -3.02 8.02
N SER A 109 7.52 -1.93 8.60
CA SER A 109 6.98 -1.33 9.83
C SER A 109 7.15 0.18 9.80
N PHE A 110 6.10 0.90 10.21
CA PHE A 110 6.17 2.34 10.41
C PHE A 110 6.81 2.66 11.76
N SER A 111 7.53 3.77 11.82
CA SER A 111 7.91 4.39 13.08
C SER A 111 6.69 5.02 13.78
N PRO A 112 6.71 5.15 15.12
CA PRO A 112 5.60 5.77 15.86
C PRO A 112 5.26 7.20 15.39
N ASP A 113 6.28 7.96 14.94
CA ASP A 113 6.13 9.32 14.40
C ASP A 113 5.67 9.34 12.93
N GLY A 114 5.66 8.20 12.24
CA GLY A 114 5.19 8.04 10.87
C GLY A 114 6.00 8.66 9.75
N LYS A 115 7.19 9.14 10.11
CA LYS A 115 8.11 9.72 9.16
C LYS A 115 9.03 8.68 8.54
N THR A 116 9.19 7.53 9.20
CA THR A 116 10.15 6.51 8.83
C THR A 116 9.45 5.17 8.60
N ILE A 117 9.92 4.45 7.59
CA ILE A 117 9.52 3.07 7.33
C ILE A 117 10.77 2.21 7.44
N ALA A 118 10.76 1.27 8.37
CA ALA A 118 11.75 0.22 8.47
C ALA A 118 11.29 -0.96 7.61
N HIS A 119 12.19 -1.54 6.82
CA HIS A 119 11.92 -2.78 6.12
C HIS A 119 13.11 -3.74 6.21
N ILE A 120 12.83 -5.03 6.39
CA ILE A 120 13.86 -6.06 6.60
C ILE A 120 14.32 -6.59 5.23
N LEU A 121 15.62 -6.45 4.95
CA LEU A 121 16.33 -7.01 3.80
C LEU A 121 17.17 -8.22 4.29
N PRO A 122 17.18 -9.39 3.62
CA PRO A 122 18.05 -10.50 4.02
C PRO A 122 19.47 -10.30 3.46
N LYS A 123 20.12 -9.24 3.94
CA LYS A 123 21.55 -9.11 4.22
C LYS A 123 21.75 -7.78 4.94
N MET A 124 22.57 -7.79 5.98
CA MET A 124 22.84 -6.68 6.89
C MET A 124 22.86 -5.29 6.24
N GLN A 125 21.73 -4.58 6.28
CA GLN A 125 21.63 -3.12 6.24
C GLN A 125 20.16 -2.76 6.52
N GLN A 126 19.88 -2.27 7.73
CA GLN A 126 18.59 -1.63 8.03
C GLN A 126 18.60 -0.28 7.33
N PHE A 127 17.75 -0.10 6.31
CA PHE A 127 17.60 1.21 5.68
C PHE A 127 16.48 1.98 6.37
N VAL A 128 16.87 3.02 7.11
CA VAL A 128 15.97 4.02 7.67
C VAL A 128 15.83 5.09 6.58
N SER A 129 14.70 5.12 5.88
CA SER A 129 14.38 6.23 4.99
C SER A 129 14.09 7.48 5.83
N GLY A 130 15.15 8.19 6.23
CA GLY A 130 15.09 9.54 6.77
C GLY A 130 15.01 10.54 5.62
N ASN A 131 14.06 11.49 5.71
CA ASN A 131 13.84 12.60 4.79
C ASN A 131 15.12 13.07 4.08
N ARG A 132 15.38 12.57 2.87
CA ARG A 132 16.24 13.24 1.91
C ARG A 132 15.34 13.95 0.92
N ARG A 133 15.31 15.27 1.03
CA ARG A 133 14.85 16.15 -0.04
C ARG A 133 15.62 15.77 -1.32
N PRO A 134 14.99 15.78 -2.50
CA PRO A 134 15.75 15.73 -3.74
C PRO A 134 16.53 17.03 -3.83
N THR A 135 17.79 17.03 -3.41
CA THR A 135 18.73 18.07 -3.80
C THR A 135 19.16 17.73 -5.20
N CYS A 136 18.57 18.43 -6.18
CA CYS A 136 19.15 18.55 -7.51
C CYS A 136 20.54 19.16 -7.34
N LEU A 137 21.58 18.39 -7.66
CA LEU A 137 22.92 18.91 -7.90
C LEU A 137 22.95 19.44 -9.34
N GLY A 138 23.11 20.75 -9.44
CA GLY A 138 23.51 21.50 -10.63
C GLY A 138 24.42 22.62 -10.18
#